data_AF-A0A1Q6ZHQ5-F1
#
_entry.id   AF-A0A1Q6ZHQ5-F1
#
_cell.length_a   1.000
_cell.length_b   1.000
_cell.length_c   1.000
_cell.angle_alpha   90.00
_cell.angle_beta   90.00
_cell.angle_gamma   90.00
#
_symmetry.space_group_name_H-M   'P 1'
#
loop_
_entity.id
_entity.type
_entity.pdbx_description
1 polymer ?
#
loop_
_entity_poly.entity_id
_entity_poly.type
_entity_poly.pdbx_seq_one_letter_code
_entity_poly.pdbx_strand_id
1 'polypeptide(L)'
;MSFWIKFVGTDYEAYPGVNKFGFFGYGSGTGVDYSNDGFFDLRPPQQGGSRGVIVDHLNLQFQQQNHVTRQIVTRATIPVGSWHRWEVVMKLNDLGAPNGVLRWWQDGVLIADYSDVTYVTPGNTNGFYSYEWAPYWGGGSSGMSAKTRDDYVLTDQLYISGVAR
;
A
#
# COMPACT_ATOMS: atom_id res chain seq x y z
N MET A 1 3.64 -10.99 5.04
CA MET A 1 2.69 -11.23 3.93
C MET A 1 3.47 -11.38 2.64
N SER A 2 3.04 -12.27 1.75
CA SER A 2 3.56 -12.39 0.38
C SER A 2 2.39 -12.61 -0.58
N PHE A 3 2.47 -12.06 -1.78
CA PHE A 3 1.53 -12.33 -2.86
C PHE A 3 2.14 -11.97 -4.21
N TRP A 4 1.57 -12.50 -5.28
CA TRP A 4 1.87 -12.10 -6.65
C TRP A 4 0.84 -11.10 -7.15
N ILE A 5 1.28 -10.14 -7.94
CA ILE A 5 0.42 -9.16 -8.60
C ILE A 5 0.82 -9.00 -10.06
N LYS A 6 -0.18 -8.81 -10.93
CA LYS A 6 0.03 -8.52 -12.36
C LYS A 6 -1.00 -7.52 -12.86
N PHE A 7 -0.52 -6.43 -13.45
CA PHE A 7 -1.33 -5.56 -14.31
C PHE A 7 -1.37 -6.19 -15.71
N VAL A 8 -2.56 -6.47 -16.23
CA VAL A 8 -2.74 -7.18 -17.52
C VAL A 8 -2.57 -6.19 -18.68
N GLY A 9 -1.92 -6.64 -19.76
CA GLY A 9 -1.72 -5.87 -20.98
C GLY A 9 -0.28 -5.36 -21.13
N THR A 10 -0.09 -4.35 -21.97
CA THR A 10 1.18 -3.64 -22.17
C THR A 10 1.21 -2.28 -21.47
N ASP A 11 0.05 -1.79 -21.05
CA ASP A 11 -0.14 -0.52 -20.38
C ASP A 11 -1.34 -0.61 -19.40
N TYR A 12 -1.47 0.38 -18.53
CA TYR A 12 -2.54 0.51 -17.55
C TYR A 12 -3.03 1.96 -17.50
N GLU A 13 -4.35 2.20 -17.47
CA GLU A 13 -4.87 3.52 -17.15
C GLU A 13 -4.82 3.72 -15.64
N ALA A 14 -3.85 4.50 -15.15
CA ALA A 14 -3.68 4.84 -13.74
C ALA A 14 -4.39 6.14 -13.38
N TYR A 15 -4.86 6.26 -12.15
CA TYR A 15 -5.31 7.56 -11.63
C TYR A 15 -4.07 8.46 -11.44
N PRO A 16 -4.07 9.73 -11.90
CA PRO A 16 -2.94 10.66 -11.77
C PRO A 16 -2.68 11.13 -10.33
N GLY A 17 -3.23 10.43 -9.33
CA GLY A 17 -2.99 10.61 -7.91
C GLY A 17 -2.71 9.27 -7.27
N VAL A 18 -3.42 8.95 -6.19
CA VAL A 18 -3.25 7.70 -5.42
C VAL A 18 -3.94 6.53 -6.12
N ASN A 19 -3.24 5.41 -6.34
CA ASN A 19 -3.91 4.14 -6.61
C ASN A 19 -3.62 3.22 -5.42
N LYS A 20 -4.65 2.92 -4.61
CA LYS A 20 -4.47 2.15 -3.37
C LYS A 20 -4.64 0.67 -3.65
N PHE A 21 -3.75 -0.16 -3.11
CA PHE A 21 -3.87 -1.61 -3.22
C PHE A 21 -3.85 -2.24 -1.84
N GLY A 22 -5.04 -2.36 -1.26
CA GLY A 22 -5.29 -2.96 0.03
C GLY A 22 -4.86 -2.11 1.23
N PHE A 23 -5.28 -2.55 2.42
CA PHE A 23 -5.04 -1.88 3.69
C PHE A 23 -4.56 -2.85 4.75
N PHE A 24 -3.64 -2.40 5.60
CA PHE A 24 -3.26 -3.03 6.85
C PHE A 24 -3.87 -2.22 7.99
N GLY A 25 -4.75 -2.85 8.76
CA GLY A 25 -5.33 -2.23 9.95
C GLY A 25 -4.45 -2.46 11.17
N TYR A 26 -4.11 -1.37 11.85
CA TYR A 26 -3.42 -1.37 13.14
C TYR A 26 -3.79 -0.11 13.94
N GLY A 27 -3.43 -0.04 15.22
CA GLY A 27 -3.64 1.17 16.02
C GLY A 27 -5.11 1.62 16.10
N SER A 28 -6.06 0.69 16.24
CA SER A 28 -7.42 1.05 16.64
C SER A 28 -7.50 1.30 18.16
N GLY A 29 -8.43 2.15 18.56
CA GLY A 29 -8.81 2.35 19.97
C GLY A 29 -9.76 1.25 20.49
N THR A 30 -10.42 1.50 21.62
CA THR A 30 -11.42 0.58 22.20
C THR A 30 -12.82 0.67 21.59
N GLY A 31 -13.00 1.50 20.55
CA GLY A 31 -14.25 1.70 19.80
C GLY A 31 -14.15 1.30 18.32
N VAL A 32 -15.23 1.51 17.57
CA VAL A 32 -15.35 1.15 16.14
C VAL A 32 -14.77 2.17 15.16
N ASP A 33 -14.40 3.37 15.62
CA ASP A 33 -13.97 4.44 14.72
C ASP A 33 -12.52 4.86 15.00
N TYR A 34 -11.76 5.00 13.92
CA TYR A 34 -10.37 5.51 13.83
C TYR A 34 -9.26 4.52 14.16
N SER A 35 -9.04 3.60 13.21
CA SER A 35 -7.79 2.85 13.09
C SER A 35 -6.72 3.63 12.36
N ASN A 36 -5.46 3.26 12.55
CA ASN A 36 -4.42 3.59 11.59
C ASN A 36 -4.47 2.60 10.42
N ASP A 37 -4.30 3.12 9.21
CA ASP A 37 -4.18 2.27 8.03
C ASP A 37 -2.81 2.44 7.39
N GLY A 38 -2.24 1.32 6.96
CA GLY A 38 -1.11 1.28 6.05
C GLY A 38 -1.57 0.78 4.69
N PHE A 39 -1.12 1.35 3.59
CA PHE A 39 -1.49 0.86 2.25
C PHE A 39 -0.37 1.03 1.25
N PHE A 40 -0.37 0.16 0.24
CA PHE A 40 0.46 0.34 -0.94
C PHE A 40 -0.17 1.40 -1.84
N ASP A 41 0.62 2.41 -2.17
CA ASP A 41 0.25 3.50 -3.06
C ASP A 41 1.08 3.39 -4.35
N LEU A 42 0.39 3.06 -5.44
CA LEU A 42 0.98 2.86 -6.75
C LEU A 42 0.76 4.13 -7.57
N ARG A 43 1.84 4.86 -7.84
CA ARG A 43 1.77 6.18 -8.47
C ARG A 43 2.22 6.14 -9.92
N PRO A 44 1.44 6.67 -10.88
CA PRO A 44 1.98 6.91 -12.21
C PRO A 44 3.13 7.93 -12.15
N PRO A 45 4.06 7.92 -13.13
CA PRO A 45 5.10 8.94 -13.25
C PRO A 45 4.51 10.34 -13.45
N GLN A 46 3.49 10.46 -14.30
CA GLN A 46 2.75 11.70 -14.49
C GLN A 46 1.65 11.81 -13.43
N GLN A 47 1.78 12.82 -12.56
CA GLN A 47 0.82 13.10 -11.50
C GLN A 47 0.11 14.44 -11.73
N GLY A 48 -1.08 14.58 -11.15
CA GLY A 48 -1.93 15.76 -11.29
C GLY A 48 -2.86 15.69 -12.51
N GLY A 49 -3.99 16.40 -12.42
CA GLY A 49 -5.05 16.39 -13.43
C GLY A 49 -6.27 15.57 -13.01
N SER A 50 -7.30 15.57 -13.86
CA SER A 50 -8.61 14.96 -13.59
C SER A 50 -8.92 13.73 -14.46
N ARG A 51 -7.98 13.29 -15.30
CA ARG A 51 -8.13 12.16 -16.23
C ARG A 51 -7.08 11.10 -15.97
N GLY A 52 -7.42 9.85 -16.23
CA GLY A 52 -6.47 8.75 -16.20
C GLY A 52 -5.26 8.99 -17.11
N VAL A 53 -4.12 8.43 -16.71
CA VAL A 53 -2.87 8.45 -17.48
C VAL A 53 -2.50 7.03 -17.87
N ILE A 54 -2.20 6.82 -19.15
CA ILE A 54 -1.76 5.52 -19.67
C ILE A 54 -0.27 5.36 -19.36
N VAL A 55 0.07 4.31 -18.63
CA VAL A 55 1.43 4.04 -18.16
C VAL A 55 1.82 2.59 -18.43
N ASP A 56 3.11 2.35 -18.62
CA ASP A 56 3.70 1.01 -18.71
C ASP A 56 4.32 0.54 -17.37
N HIS A 57 4.32 1.39 -16.36
CA HIS A 57 4.75 1.06 -15.00
C HIS A 57 4.13 2.01 -13.95
N LEU A 58 4.13 1.56 -12.69
CA LEU A 58 3.75 2.36 -11.53
C LEU A 58 4.90 2.43 -10.52
N ASN A 59 5.10 3.59 -9.90
CA ASN A 59 6.06 3.77 -8.81
C ASN A 59 5.50 3.24 -7.50
N LEU A 60 6.33 2.57 -6.71
CA LEU A 60 5.91 1.94 -5.47
C LEU A 60 6.14 2.82 -4.24
N GLN A 61 5.07 3.03 -3.48
CA GLN A 61 5.08 3.73 -2.22
C GLN A 61 4.29 2.97 -1.16
N PHE A 62 4.59 3.25 0.10
CA PHE A 62 3.79 2.84 1.25
C PHE A 62 3.37 4.08 2.03
N GLN A 63 2.09 4.16 2.37
CA GLN A 63 1.49 5.28 3.07
C GLN A 63 0.91 4.81 4.40
N GLN A 64 1.08 5.61 5.44
CA GLN A 64 0.35 5.50 6.70
C GLN A 64 -0.57 6.71 6.86
N GLN A 65 -1.79 6.50 7.34
CA GLN A 65 -2.79 7.55 7.55
C GLN A 65 -3.48 7.44 8.93
N ASN A 66 -4.24 8.49 9.27
CA ASN A 66 -5.00 8.70 10.52
C ASN A 66 -4.13 9.20 11.69
N HIS A 67 -4.00 8.45 12.79
CA HIS A 67 -3.24 8.89 13.97
C HIS A 67 -1.72 8.72 13.82
N VAL A 68 -1.29 8.13 12.72
CA VAL A 68 0.09 8.13 12.24
C VAL A 68 0.12 8.62 10.80
N THR A 69 1.20 9.30 10.42
CA THR A 69 1.40 9.78 9.05
C THR A 69 2.83 9.48 8.64
N ARG A 70 2.99 8.72 7.55
CA ARG A 70 4.29 8.47 6.95
C ARG A 70 4.12 8.14 5.47
N GLN A 71 5.00 8.70 4.66
CA GLN A 71 5.15 8.34 3.26
C GLN A 71 6.52 7.73 3.05
N ILE A 72 6.56 6.52 2.50
CA ILE A 72 7.78 5.83 2.10
C ILE A 72 7.74 5.72 0.57
N VAL A 73 8.62 6.47 -0.09
CA VAL A 73 8.78 6.44 -1.55
C VAL A 73 9.97 5.57 -1.88
N THR A 74 9.75 4.49 -2.62
CA THR A 74 10.83 3.61 -3.07
C THR A 74 11.36 4.08 -4.44
N ARG A 75 12.51 3.54 -4.85
CA ARG A 75 13.00 3.66 -6.24
C ARG A 75 12.46 2.56 -7.15
N ALA A 76 11.67 1.64 -6.60
CA ALA A 76 11.15 0.51 -7.34
C ALA A 76 9.88 0.90 -8.11
N THR A 77 9.73 0.26 -9.25
CA THR A 77 8.54 0.36 -10.08
C THR A 77 7.98 -1.04 -10.29
N ILE A 78 6.68 -1.12 -10.57
CA ILE A 78 6.03 -2.34 -11.05
C ILE A 78 5.71 -2.16 -12.55
N PRO A 79 6.47 -2.80 -13.45
CA PRO A 79 6.12 -2.88 -14.86
C PRO A 79 4.74 -3.53 -15.10
N VAL A 80 4.03 -3.03 -16.10
CA VAL A 80 2.78 -3.64 -16.58
C VAL A 80 3.10 -4.87 -17.45
N GLY A 81 2.23 -5.88 -17.43
CA GLY A 81 2.29 -7.06 -18.29
C GLY A 81 3.04 -8.25 -17.70
N SER A 82 3.74 -8.08 -16.58
CA SER A 82 4.50 -9.12 -15.90
C SER A 82 3.97 -9.43 -14.50
N TRP A 83 4.20 -10.65 -14.04
CA TRP A 83 3.95 -11.03 -12.65
C TRP A 83 5.10 -10.55 -11.78
N HIS A 84 4.76 -9.89 -10.67
CA HIS A 84 5.71 -9.43 -9.66
C HIS A 84 5.35 -10.01 -8.30
N ARG A 85 6.35 -10.51 -7.57
CA ARG A 85 6.15 -11.01 -6.20
C ARG A 85 6.43 -9.89 -5.22
N TRP A 86 5.46 -9.58 -4.37
CA TRP A 86 5.67 -8.68 -3.24
C TRP A 86 5.75 -9.46 -1.94
N GLU A 87 6.66 -9.02 -1.08
CA GLU A 87 6.81 -9.55 0.28
C GLU A 87 6.96 -8.40 1.25
N VAL A 88 6.17 -8.42 2.31
CA VAL A 88 6.13 -7.34 3.30
C VAL A 88 6.19 -7.95 4.69
N VAL A 89 7.14 -7.47 5.48
CA VAL A 89 7.31 -7.81 6.89
C VAL A 89 7.08 -6.54 7.70
N MET A 90 6.17 -6.62 8.66
CA MET A 90 5.82 -5.52 9.55
C MET A 90 5.97 -6.00 10.99
N LYS A 91 6.57 -5.16 11.85
CA LYS A 91 6.69 -5.40 13.29
C LYS A 91 6.15 -4.18 14.02
N LEU A 92 5.25 -4.40 14.97
CA LEU A 92 4.76 -3.34 15.85
C LEU A 92 5.91 -2.66 16.59
N ASN A 93 5.75 -1.37 16.82
CA ASN A 93 6.57 -0.64 17.76
C ASN A 93 6.16 -0.91 19.22
N ASP A 94 7.04 -0.57 20.15
CA ASP A 94 6.72 -0.42 21.57
C ASP A 94 5.97 0.91 21.78
N LEU A 95 5.05 0.95 22.76
CA LEU A 95 4.29 2.16 23.04
C LEU A 95 5.23 3.29 23.46
N GLY A 96 5.12 4.44 22.78
CA GLY A 96 5.96 5.61 23.03
C GLY A 96 7.34 5.59 22.36
N ALA A 97 7.70 4.53 21.63
CA ALA A 97 8.96 4.43 20.89
C ALA A 97 8.71 4.17 19.39
N PRO A 98 9.40 4.85 18.47
CA PRO A 98 9.34 4.57 17.04
C PRO A 98 10.36 3.47 16.68
N ASN A 99 10.11 2.23 17.09
CA ASN A 99 11.02 1.09 16.86
C ASN A 99 10.35 -0.09 16.14
N GLY A 100 9.24 0.16 15.46
CA GLY A 100 8.60 -0.80 14.57
C GLY A 100 9.39 -0.98 13.29
N VAL A 101 9.12 -2.08 12.58
CA VAL A 101 9.84 -2.45 11.36
C VAL A 101 8.88 -2.48 10.19
N LEU A 102 9.28 -1.90 9.06
CA LEU A 102 8.74 -2.19 7.74
C LEU A 102 9.87 -2.66 6.84
N ARG A 103 9.74 -3.86 6.30
CA ARG A 103 10.56 -4.32 5.19
C ARG A 103 9.70 -4.76 4.04
N TRP A 104 10.09 -4.36 2.84
CA TRP A 104 9.35 -4.65 1.63
C TRP A 104 10.31 -5.10 0.54
N TRP A 105 10.00 -6.23 -0.09
CA TRP A 105 10.69 -6.75 -1.25
C TRP A 105 9.76 -6.80 -2.46
N GLN A 106 10.33 -6.54 -3.63
CA GLN A 106 9.74 -6.88 -4.93
C GLN A 106 10.69 -7.84 -5.65
N ASP A 107 10.17 -8.96 -6.13
CA ASP A 107 10.92 -9.98 -6.88
C ASP A 107 12.20 -10.44 -6.16
N GLY A 108 12.12 -10.54 -4.82
CA GLY A 108 13.24 -10.93 -3.95
C GLY A 108 14.24 -9.81 -3.65
N VAL A 109 14.09 -8.61 -4.25
CA VAL A 109 14.95 -7.45 -3.99
C VAL A 109 14.35 -6.58 -2.89
N LEU A 110 15.12 -6.24 -1.86
CA LEU A 110 14.70 -5.35 -0.77
C LEU A 110 14.57 -3.90 -1.29
N ILE A 111 13.36 -3.36 -1.30
CA ILE A 111 13.03 -2.02 -1.83
C ILE A 111 12.72 -0.99 -0.73
N ALA A 112 12.43 -1.44 0.49
CA ALA A 112 12.32 -0.60 1.67
C ALA A 112 12.77 -1.38 2.92
N ASP A 113 13.56 -0.75 3.79
CA ASP A 113 14.00 -1.29 5.08
C ASP A 113 14.05 -0.17 6.12
N TYR A 114 13.03 -0.14 6.98
CA TYR A 114 12.87 0.87 8.01
C TYR A 114 12.68 0.19 9.35
N SER A 115 13.42 0.65 10.36
CA SER A 115 13.36 0.15 11.73
C SER A 115 12.89 1.22 12.73
N ASP A 116 12.32 2.31 12.22
CA ASP A 116 11.87 3.48 12.96
C ASP A 116 10.37 3.76 12.74
N VAL A 117 9.57 2.72 12.51
CA VAL A 117 8.16 2.85 12.13
C VAL A 117 7.27 2.91 13.37
N THR A 118 6.32 3.84 13.39
CA THR A 118 5.25 3.89 14.40
C THR A 118 3.96 3.37 13.79
N TYR A 119 3.40 2.31 14.38
CA TYR A 119 2.11 1.71 14.04
C TYR A 119 1.06 2.00 15.11
N VAL A 120 1.44 1.95 16.38
CA VAL A 120 0.56 2.17 17.54
C VAL A 120 1.04 3.38 18.36
N THR A 121 0.09 4.12 18.92
CA THR A 121 0.32 5.32 19.74
C THR A 121 -0.46 5.22 21.06
N PRO A 122 -0.17 6.05 22.07
CA PRO A 122 -1.03 6.16 23.25
C PRO A 122 -2.47 6.52 22.84
N GLY A 123 -3.45 5.67 23.19
CA GLY A 123 -4.86 5.80 22.80
C GLY A 123 -5.29 4.93 21.61
N ASN A 124 -4.33 4.41 20.84
CA ASN A 124 -4.52 3.62 19.63
C ASN A 124 -3.59 2.39 19.68
N THR A 125 -3.88 1.47 20.59
CA THR A 125 -2.92 0.45 21.05
C THR A 125 -3.16 -0.94 20.46
N ASN A 126 -4.29 -1.18 19.78
CA ASN A 126 -4.54 -2.48 19.16
C ASN A 126 -3.50 -2.75 18.08
N GLY A 127 -2.93 -3.95 18.08
CA GLY A 127 -1.92 -4.37 17.11
C GLY A 127 -2.48 -4.54 15.69
N PHE A 128 -1.75 -5.26 14.83
CA PHE A 128 -2.27 -5.64 13.51
C PHE A 128 -3.52 -6.50 13.68
N TYR A 129 -4.65 -6.07 13.10
CA TYR A 129 -5.94 -6.76 13.24
C TYR A 129 -6.64 -7.05 11.90
N SER A 130 -6.21 -6.42 10.80
CA SER A 130 -6.76 -6.71 9.48
C SER A 130 -5.74 -6.57 8.36
N TYR A 131 -5.98 -7.35 7.31
CA TYR A 131 -5.52 -7.06 5.96
C TYR A 131 -6.74 -7.09 5.05
N GLU A 132 -6.95 -6.03 4.28
CA GLU A 132 -8.01 -5.93 3.29
C GLU A 132 -7.40 -5.85 1.90
N TRP A 133 -7.83 -6.71 0.98
CA TRP A 133 -7.54 -6.55 -0.45
C TRP A 133 -8.64 -5.73 -1.11
N ALA A 134 -8.37 -4.45 -1.27
CA ALA A 134 -9.29 -3.49 -1.88
C ALA A 134 -8.51 -2.58 -2.85
N PRO A 135 -8.42 -2.97 -4.15
CA PRO A 135 -7.79 -2.14 -5.16
C PRO A 135 -8.69 -0.96 -5.53
N TYR A 136 -8.17 0.26 -5.41
CA TYR A 136 -8.84 1.50 -5.78
C TYR A 136 -8.08 2.20 -6.90
N TRP A 137 -8.81 2.51 -7.98
CA TRP A 137 -8.39 3.48 -8.99
C TRP A 137 -8.78 4.88 -8.50
N GLY A 138 -7.82 5.58 -7.90
CA GLY A 138 -8.09 6.88 -7.29
C GLY A 138 -8.64 6.83 -5.87
N GLY A 139 -9.12 8.00 -5.44
CA GLY A 139 -9.63 8.24 -4.10
C GLY A 139 -9.44 9.70 -3.72
N GLY A 140 -10.51 10.34 -3.24
CA GLY A 140 -10.48 11.71 -2.72
C GLY A 140 -10.37 12.82 -3.79
N SER A 141 -11.47 13.14 -4.48
CA SER A 141 -11.88 14.51 -4.85
C SER A 141 -13.08 14.51 -5.80
N SER A 142 -13.93 15.53 -5.70
CA SER A 142 -14.99 15.84 -6.68
C SER A 142 -14.39 16.44 -7.96
N GLY A 143 -14.91 16.07 -9.14
CA GLY A 143 -14.48 16.63 -10.43
C GLY A 143 -13.53 15.75 -11.25
N MET A 144 -13.39 14.47 -10.87
CA MET A 144 -12.59 13.48 -11.60
C MET A 144 -13.38 12.82 -12.73
N SER A 145 -12.71 12.53 -13.85
CA SER A 145 -13.27 11.73 -14.95
C SER A 145 -13.20 10.25 -14.58
N ALA A 146 -14.21 9.47 -14.99
CA ALA A 146 -14.17 8.02 -14.88
C ALA A 146 -13.02 7.44 -15.72
N LYS A 147 -12.60 6.21 -15.41
CA LYS A 147 -11.74 5.43 -16.32
C LYS A 147 -12.35 5.40 -17.71
N THR A 148 -11.49 5.47 -18.70
CA THR A 148 -11.86 5.49 -20.12
C THR A 148 -11.75 4.12 -20.77
N ARG A 149 -11.10 3.15 -20.10
CA ARG A 149 -11.01 1.77 -20.56
C ARG A 149 -11.04 0.76 -19.42
N ASP A 150 -11.30 -0.49 -19.82
CA ASP A 150 -11.13 -1.64 -18.95
C ASP A 150 -9.64 -1.92 -18.76
N ASP A 151 -9.24 -2.16 -17.50
CA ASP A 151 -7.96 -2.78 -17.19
C ASP A 151 -8.19 -3.82 -16.10
N TYR A 152 -7.31 -4.82 -16.06
CA TYR A 152 -7.41 -5.92 -15.10
C TYR A 152 -6.15 -6.01 -14.26
N VAL A 153 -6.34 -6.26 -12.96
CA VAL A 153 -5.26 -6.58 -12.03
C VAL A 153 -5.52 -7.96 -11.47
N LEU A 154 -4.54 -8.84 -11.62
CA LEU A 154 -4.56 -10.19 -11.10
C LEU A 154 -3.75 -10.26 -9.81
N THR A 155 -4.21 -11.10 -8.89
CA THR A 155 -3.47 -11.49 -7.69
C THR A 155 -3.41 -13.01 -7.60
N ASP A 156 -2.33 -13.56 -7.08
CA ASP A 156 -2.17 -14.99 -6.86
C ASP A 156 -1.30 -15.28 -5.62
N GLN A 157 -1.47 -16.46 -5.05
CA GLN A 157 -0.70 -17.01 -3.92
C GLN A 157 -0.55 -16.04 -2.74
N LEU A 158 -1.67 -15.47 -2.27
CA LEU A 158 -1.67 -14.66 -1.04
C LEU A 158 -1.36 -15.54 0.17
N TYR A 159 -0.28 -15.21 0.86
CA TYR A 159 0.15 -15.82 2.11
C TYR A 159 0.30 -14.75 3.20
N ILE A 160 -0.39 -14.93 4.32
CA ILE A 160 -0.28 -14.09 5.50
C ILE A 160 0.09 -14.98 6.68
N SER A 161 1.14 -14.59 7.40
CA SER A 161 1.54 -15.19 8.66
C SER A 161 1.90 -14.10 9.65
N GLY A 162 1.78 -14.45 10.91
CA GLY A 162 2.17 -13.62 12.04
C GLY A 162 2.57 -14.51 13.20
N VAL A 163 3.34 -13.95 14.12
CA VAL A 163 3.66 -14.58 15.40
C VAL A 163 3.03 -13.75 16.51
N ALA A 164 2.54 -14.43 17.54
CA ALA A 164 2.12 -13.75 18.76
C ALA A 164 3.31 -12.96 19.33
N ARG A 165 3.02 -11.78 19.88
CA ARG A 165 4.00 -10.95 20.58
C ARG A 165 4.34 -11.57 21.92
#